data_AF-A0A844HWK0-F1
#
_entry.id   AF-A0A844HWK0-F1
#
_cell.length_a   1.000
_cell.length_b   1.000
_cell.length_c   1.000
_cell.angle_alpha   90.00
_cell.angle_beta   90.00
_cell.angle_gamma   90.00
#
_symmetry.space_group_name_H-M   'P 1'
#
loop_
_entity.id
_entity.type
_entity.pdbx_description
1 polymer ?
#
loop_
_entity_poly.entity_id
_entity_poly.type
_entity_poly.pdbx_seq_one_letter_code
_entity_poly.pdbx_strand_id
1 'polypeptide(L)'
;MPGDRFEIATPTGLQKVEDLQVGDLVETLDRGPQPIRWIGSRKIEGAALAQRPELRPIKIPAGALGKGHPELDLLVSPQHRIALSSPITRRMFGQEEVLVPAKHLIGYAGITVEAAPEIEYFHFVLDQHELVWANGALTETMLAGPMALKALGAAQCRELALIFPEIEMPSFTPTPARRILKRHENRQALRRHEKNHKSLYDKVSAS
;
A
#
# COMPACT_ATOMS: atom_id res chain seq x y z
N MET A 1 -11.64 -17.00 -9.00
CA MET A 1 -13.02 -16.51 -8.72
C MET A 1 -13.19 -15.15 -9.39
N PRO A 2 -14.40 -14.64 -9.70
CA PRO A 2 -14.55 -13.25 -10.13
C PRO A 2 -14.25 -12.34 -8.92
N GLY A 3 -12.97 -11.99 -8.74
CA GLY A 3 -12.46 -11.31 -7.55
C GLY A 3 -10.93 -11.23 -7.43
N ASP A 4 -10.17 -11.92 -8.30
CA ASP A 4 -8.71 -12.04 -8.21
C ASP A 4 -7.95 -10.92 -8.95
N ARG A 5 -8.50 -9.71 -9.08
CA ARG A 5 -7.87 -8.64 -9.86
C ARG A 5 -7.35 -7.54 -8.95
N PHE A 6 -6.09 -7.70 -8.54
CA PHE A 6 -5.32 -6.59 -7.99
C PHE A 6 -4.59 -5.92 -9.14
N GLU A 7 -5.13 -4.80 -9.59
CA GLU A 7 -4.66 -4.08 -10.77
C GLU A 7 -3.91 -2.81 -10.37
N ILE A 8 -2.79 -2.56 -11.03
CA ILE A 8 -1.96 -1.38 -10.92
C ILE A 8 -2.17 -0.53 -12.17
N ALA A 9 -2.30 0.78 -12.01
CA ALA A 9 -2.32 1.68 -13.16
C ALA A 9 -0.96 1.70 -13.85
N THR A 10 -0.97 1.49 -15.16
CA THR A 10 0.19 1.62 -16.05
C THR A 10 -0.15 2.61 -17.18
N PRO A 11 0.84 3.09 -17.95
CA PRO A 11 0.58 3.95 -19.12
C PRO A 11 -0.33 3.31 -20.17
N THR A 12 -0.43 1.98 -20.17
CA THR A 12 -1.24 1.21 -21.13
C THR A 12 -2.62 0.82 -20.56
N GLY A 13 -2.94 1.29 -19.36
CA GLY A 13 -4.16 0.94 -18.62
C GLY A 13 -3.89 0.13 -17.37
N LEU A 14 -4.95 -0.42 -16.79
CA LEU A 14 -4.87 -1.27 -15.61
C LEU A 14 -4.27 -2.62 -15.98
N GLN A 15 -3.22 -3.03 -15.27
CA GLN A 15 -2.58 -4.35 -15.41
C GLN A 15 -2.58 -5.06 -14.08
N LYS A 16 -2.77 -6.38 -14.08
CA LYS A 16 -2.70 -7.14 -12.84
C LYS A 16 -1.28 -7.15 -12.30
N VAL A 17 -1.15 -7.05 -10.98
CA VAL A 17 0.15 -7.05 -10.32
C VAL A 17 0.95 -8.33 -10.56
N GLU A 18 0.26 -9.47 -10.75
CA GLU A 18 0.87 -10.77 -11.05
C GLU A 18 1.48 -10.87 -12.45
N ASP A 19 1.06 -9.99 -13.37
CA ASP A 19 1.53 -9.96 -14.75
C ASP A 19 2.69 -8.95 -14.95
N LEU A 20 2.94 -8.07 -13.97
CA LEU A 20 3.99 -7.06 -14.01
C LEU A 20 5.38 -7.67 -13.89
N GLN A 21 6.34 -7.05 -14.57
CA GLN A 21 7.73 -7.48 -14.62
C GLN A 21 8.70 -6.32 -14.35
N VAL A 22 9.95 -6.67 -14.03
CA VAL A 22 11.03 -5.68 -13.94
C VAL A 22 11.16 -4.96 -15.29
N GLY A 23 11.21 -3.63 -15.24
CA GLY A 23 11.24 -2.76 -16.41
C GLY A 23 9.88 -2.22 -16.85
N ASP A 24 8.77 -2.85 -16.44
CA ASP A 24 7.43 -2.32 -16.73
C ASP A 24 7.21 -0.97 -16.04
N LEU A 25 6.47 -0.09 -16.71
CA LEU A 25 6.16 1.24 -16.20
C LEU A 25 4.84 1.21 -15.42
N VAL A 26 4.86 1.75 -14.21
CA VAL A 26 3.66 1.99 -13.39
C VAL A 26 3.41 3.48 -13.23
N GLU A 27 2.15 3.89 -13.24
CA GLU A 27 1.77 5.28 -13.00
C GLU A 27 2.02 5.65 -11.54
N THR A 28 2.83 6.69 -11.33
CA THR A 28 3.08 7.26 -10.00
C THR A 28 2.39 8.60 -9.86
N LEU A 29 2.11 9.00 -8.62
CA LEU A 29 1.43 10.26 -8.36
C LEU A 29 2.27 11.49 -8.76
N ASP A 30 3.58 11.47 -8.52
CA ASP A 30 4.41 12.68 -8.55
C ASP A 30 5.35 12.73 -9.77
N ARG A 31 5.80 11.59 -10.29
CA ARG A 31 6.88 11.51 -11.28
C ARG A 31 6.46 10.86 -12.59
N GLY A 32 5.15 10.78 -12.84
CA GLY A 32 4.60 10.09 -14.00
C GLY A 32 4.97 8.60 -14.01
N PRO A 33 5.02 7.96 -15.18
CA PRO A 33 5.36 6.55 -15.27
C PRO A 33 6.79 6.25 -14.82
N GLN A 34 6.97 5.28 -13.92
CA GLN A 34 8.28 4.89 -13.39
C GLN A 34 8.52 3.39 -13.55
N PRO A 35 9.74 2.94 -13.87
CA PRO A 35 10.04 1.54 -14.11
C PRO A 35 10.15 0.74 -12.81
N ILE A 36 9.58 -0.46 -12.82
CA ILE A 36 9.79 -1.45 -11.76
C ILE A 36 11.24 -1.89 -11.75
N ARG A 37 11.91 -1.75 -10.61
CA ARG A 37 13.30 -2.20 -10.40
C ARG A 37 13.39 -3.60 -9.83
N TRP A 38 12.39 -3.96 -9.03
CA TRP A 38 12.28 -5.29 -8.46
C TRP A 38 10.80 -5.59 -8.23
N ILE A 39 10.39 -6.82 -8.48
CA ILE A 39 9.07 -7.33 -8.12
C ILE A 39 9.22 -8.75 -7.59
N GLY A 40 8.53 -9.05 -6.49
CA GLY A 40 8.50 -10.37 -5.90
C GLY A 40 7.18 -10.63 -5.21
N SER A 41 6.83 -11.91 -5.10
CA SER A 41 5.62 -12.35 -4.42
C SER A 41 5.92 -13.30 -3.27
N ARG A 42 4.97 -13.41 -2.35
CA ARG A 42 5.00 -14.39 -1.26
C ARG A 42 3.62 -14.99 -1.06
N LYS A 43 3.50 -16.27 -1.41
CA LYS A 43 2.30 -17.07 -1.10
C LYS A 43 2.32 -17.54 0.35
N ILE A 44 1.15 -17.47 1.00
CA ILE A 44 0.91 -17.91 2.37
C ILE A 44 -0.33 -18.79 2.38
N GLU A 45 -0.15 -20.05 2.78
CA GLU A 45 -1.22 -21.04 2.85
C GLU A 45 -2.12 -20.82 4.07
N GLY A 46 -3.37 -21.31 4.01
CA GLY A 46 -4.37 -21.15 5.05
C GLY A 46 -3.95 -21.66 6.43
N ALA A 47 -3.19 -22.77 6.49
CA ALA A 47 -2.67 -23.29 7.76
C ALA A 47 -1.73 -22.27 8.44
N ALA A 48 -0.89 -21.58 7.65
CA ALA A 48 -0.02 -20.54 8.18
C ALA A 48 -0.80 -19.27 8.58
N LEU A 49 -1.85 -18.91 7.84
CA LEU A 49 -2.76 -17.79 8.20
C LEU A 49 -3.60 -18.09 9.46
N ALA A 50 -3.90 -19.37 9.72
CA ALA A 50 -4.55 -19.81 10.93
C ALA A 50 -3.62 -19.66 12.16
N GLN A 51 -2.35 -20.04 12.01
CA GLN A 51 -1.35 -19.94 13.07
C GLN A 51 -0.83 -18.52 13.31
N ARG A 52 -0.84 -17.67 12.27
CA ARG A 52 -0.38 -16.27 12.33
C ARG A 52 -1.45 -15.31 11.83
N PRO A 53 -2.47 -15.01 12.66
CA PRO A 53 -3.56 -14.10 12.29
C PRO A 53 -3.09 -12.69 11.90
N GLU A 54 -1.92 -12.26 12.36
CA GLU A 54 -1.31 -10.99 12.01
C GLU A 54 -0.83 -10.89 10.55
N LEU A 55 -0.84 -12.01 9.81
CA LEU A 55 -0.54 -12.06 8.37
C LEU A 55 -1.79 -12.06 7.49
N ARG A 56 -2.98 -12.13 8.10
CA ARG A 56 -4.25 -12.13 7.34
C ARG A 56 -4.44 -10.81 6.60
N PRO A 57 -4.96 -10.84 5.37
CA PRO A 57 -5.14 -9.63 4.58
C PRO A 57 -6.16 -8.71 5.23
N ILE A 58 -6.00 -7.41 5.01
CA ILE A 58 -7.00 -6.40 5.29
C ILE A 58 -7.78 -6.17 4.01
N LYS A 59 -9.09 -6.37 4.07
CA LYS A 59 -10.01 -6.02 2.99
C LYS A 59 -10.44 -4.57 3.17
N ILE A 60 -10.25 -3.77 2.11
CA ILE A 60 -10.79 -2.42 1.99
C ILE A 60 -11.84 -2.48 0.87
N PRO A 61 -13.14 -2.43 1.22
CA PRO A 61 -14.21 -2.53 0.22
C PRO A 61 -14.18 -1.39 -0.79
N ALA A 62 -14.70 -1.63 -1.99
CA ALA A 62 -14.94 -0.58 -2.97
C ALA A 62 -15.70 0.60 -2.35
N GLY A 63 -15.23 1.82 -2.60
CA GLY A 63 -15.78 3.07 -2.08
C GLY A 63 -15.48 3.38 -0.60
N ALA A 64 -14.83 2.49 0.15
CA ALA A 64 -14.64 2.64 1.59
C ALA A 64 -13.75 3.82 2.00
N LEU A 65 -12.81 4.26 1.15
CA LEU A 65 -11.97 5.43 1.41
C LEU A 65 -12.69 6.75 1.10
N GLY A 66 -13.74 6.67 0.27
CA GLY A 66 -14.58 7.78 -0.16
C GLY A 66 -14.38 8.19 -1.61
N LYS A 67 -15.34 8.97 -2.13
CA LYS A 67 -15.36 9.43 -3.53
C LYS A 67 -15.31 8.31 -4.59
N GLY A 68 -15.77 7.11 -4.25
CA GLY A 68 -15.71 5.95 -5.14
C GLY A 68 -14.40 5.17 -5.06
N HIS A 69 -13.51 5.48 -4.10
CA HIS A 69 -12.24 4.78 -3.93
C HIS A 69 -12.23 3.82 -2.73
N PRO A 70 -11.54 2.67 -2.83
CA PRO A 70 -11.03 2.10 -4.08
C PRO A 70 -12.18 1.76 -5.05
N GLU A 71 -11.90 1.67 -6.35
CA GLU A 71 -12.93 1.35 -7.36
C GLU A 71 -13.34 -0.13 -7.29
N LEU A 72 -12.40 -0.99 -6.91
CA LEU A 72 -12.60 -2.41 -6.62
C LEU A 72 -12.11 -2.72 -5.21
N ASP A 73 -12.58 -3.82 -4.63
CA ASP A 73 -12.07 -4.27 -3.34
C ASP A 73 -10.53 -4.41 -3.37
N LEU A 74 -9.87 -3.90 -2.34
CA LEU A 74 -8.44 -4.10 -2.11
C LEU A 74 -8.25 -5.17 -1.05
N LEU A 75 -7.38 -6.15 -1.33
CA LEU A 75 -6.81 -7.03 -0.32
C LEU A 75 -5.32 -6.74 -0.19
N VAL A 76 -4.93 -6.22 0.96
CA VAL A 76 -3.54 -5.79 1.20
C VAL A 76 -3.00 -6.38 2.49
N SER A 77 -1.68 -6.50 2.58
CA SER A 77 -1.06 -6.92 3.84
C SER A 77 -1.36 -5.89 4.96
N PRO A 78 -1.45 -6.30 6.23
CA PRO A 78 -1.73 -5.39 7.35
C PRO A 78 -0.82 -4.17 7.47
N GLN A 79 0.41 -4.28 7.00
CA GLN A 79 1.42 -3.23 7.05
C GLN A 79 1.48 -2.35 5.80
N HIS A 80 0.86 -2.79 4.70
CA HIS A 80 0.80 -2.01 3.46
C HIS A 80 0.09 -0.68 3.74
N ARG A 81 0.65 0.42 3.24
CA ARG A 81 0.15 1.75 3.58
C ARG A 81 -0.73 2.31 2.47
N ILE A 82 -1.87 2.82 2.90
CA ILE A 82 -2.85 3.50 2.08
C ILE A 82 -2.64 5.00 2.27
N ALA A 83 -2.69 5.76 1.16
CA ALA A 83 -2.62 7.21 1.23
C ALA A 83 -3.98 7.76 1.64
N LEU A 84 -4.00 8.52 2.73
CA LEU A 84 -5.14 9.37 3.07
C LEU A 84 -4.87 10.76 2.52
N SER A 85 -5.85 11.33 1.83
CA SER A 85 -5.76 12.66 1.25
C SER A 85 -7.05 13.42 1.47
N SER A 86 -7.04 14.36 2.40
CA SER A 86 -8.23 15.12 2.77
C SER A 86 -7.89 16.47 3.43
N PRO A 87 -8.85 17.41 3.52
CA PRO A 87 -8.66 18.63 4.30
C PRO A 87 -8.29 18.37 5.77
N ILE A 88 -8.65 17.21 6.34
CA ILE A 88 -8.26 16.83 7.70
C ILE A 88 -6.78 16.51 7.76
N THR A 89 -6.24 15.75 6.81
CA THR A 89 -4.79 15.45 6.76
C THR A 89 -3.96 16.73 6.61
N ARG A 90 -4.38 17.66 5.75
CA ARG A 90 -3.75 18.98 5.60
C ARG A 90 -3.77 19.78 6.90
N ARG A 91 -4.92 19.88 7.57
CA ARG A 91 -5.05 20.64 8.84
C ARG A 91 -4.30 20.01 10.01
N MET A 92 -4.26 18.69 10.10
CA MET A 92 -3.65 18.00 11.25
C MET A 92 -2.14 17.86 11.10
N PHE A 93 -1.66 17.63 9.88
CA PHE A 93 -0.27 17.22 9.64
C PHE A 93 0.49 18.17 8.71
N GLY A 94 -0.18 19.14 8.08
CA GLY A 94 0.43 20.02 7.09
C GLY A 94 0.81 19.28 5.81
N GLN A 95 0.12 18.18 5.47
CA GLN A 95 0.43 17.30 4.34
C GLN A 95 -0.84 17.06 3.50
N GLU A 96 -0.69 17.06 2.18
CA GLU A 96 -1.78 16.70 1.24
C GLU A 96 -2.11 15.22 1.30
N GLU A 97 -1.08 14.38 1.38
CA GLU A 97 -1.21 12.95 1.57
C GLU A 97 -0.37 12.49 2.77
N VAL A 98 -0.91 11.54 3.51
CA VAL A 98 -0.21 10.83 4.59
C VAL A 98 -0.41 9.33 4.43
N LEU A 99 0.59 8.55 4.83
CA LEU A 99 0.54 7.08 4.71
C LEU A 99 0.12 6.43 6.02
N VAL A 100 -0.90 5.57 5.94
CA VAL A 100 -1.48 4.85 7.07
C VAL A 100 -1.47 3.35 6.79
N PRO A 101 -0.86 2.51 7.65
CA PRO A 101 -0.94 1.05 7.51
C PRO A 101 -2.40 0.57 7.53
N ALA A 102 -2.77 -0.33 6.61
CA ALA A 102 -4.13 -0.80 6.42
C ALA A 102 -4.77 -1.34 7.72
N LYS A 103 -4.01 -2.04 8.56
CA LYS A 103 -4.50 -2.55 9.85
C LYS A 103 -5.00 -1.46 10.81
N HIS A 104 -4.54 -0.22 10.63
CA HIS A 104 -5.00 0.90 11.44
C HIS A 104 -6.31 1.49 10.96
N LEU A 105 -6.79 1.12 9.76
CA LEU A 105 -8.06 1.53 9.17
C LEU A 105 -9.22 0.58 9.53
N ILE A 106 -8.93 -0.56 10.17
CA ILE A 106 -9.95 -1.54 10.56
C ILE A 106 -11.05 -0.88 11.40
N GLY A 107 -12.30 -1.15 11.03
CA GLY A 107 -13.50 -0.58 11.66
C GLY A 107 -14.04 0.67 10.95
N TYR A 108 -13.26 1.29 10.06
CA TYR A 108 -13.74 2.39 9.24
C TYR A 108 -14.43 1.87 7.98
N ALA A 109 -15.68 2.28 7.74
CA ALA A 109 -16.40 2.04 6.47
C ALA A 109 -16.36 0.59 5.93
N GLY A 110 -16.46 -0.40 6.82
CA GLY A 110 -16.44 -1.83 6.43
C GLY A 110 -15.04 -2.41 6.17
N ILE A 111 -13.97 -1.67 6.45
CA ILE A 111 -12.60 -2.19 6.40
C ILE A 111 -12.40 -3.21 7.53
N THR A 112 -12.02 -4.43 7.17
CA THR A 112 -11.94 -5.57 8.10
C THR A 112 -10.75 -6.48 7.79
N VAL A 113 -10.44 -7.35 8.75
CA VAL A 113 -9.55 -8.50 8.48
C VAL A 113 -10.34 -9.51 7.66
N GLU A 114 -9.77 -9.97 6.54
CA GLU A 114 -10.38 -10.95 5.66
C GLU A 114 -9.90 -12.36 6.00
N ALA A 115 -10.84 -13.30 6.02
CA ALA A 115 -10.51 -14.72 6.14
C ALA A 115 -10.23 -15.27 4.74
N ALA A 116 -8.98 -15.61 4.46
CA ALA A 116 -8.58 -16.16 3.17
C ALA A 116 -8.07 -17.61 3.34
N PRO A 117 -8.45 -18.55 2.45
CA PRO A 117 -7.92 -19.93 2.47
C PRO A 117 -6.44 -19.99 2.07
N GLU A 118 -5.98 -18.99 1.31
CA GLU A 118 -4.58 -18.68 1.02
C GLU A 118 -4.51 -17.22 0.53
N ILE A 119 -3.32 -16.64 0.53
CA ILE A 119 -3.09 -15.30 -0.03
C ILE A 119 -1.70 -15.24 -0.65
N GLU A 120 -1.56 -14.51 -1.75
CA GLU A 120 -0.28 -14.17 -2.34
C GLU A 120 -0.09 -12.65 -2.29
N TYR A 121 0.97 -12.21 -1.62
CA TYR A 121 1.31 -10.79 -1.53
C TYR A 121 2.37 -10.45 -2.56
N PHE A 122 2.08 -9.48 -3.41
CA PHE A 122 3.02 -8.92 -4.38
C PHE A 122 3.62 -7.63 -3.84
N HIS A 123 4.92 -7.46 -4.04
CA HIS A 123 5.68 -6.29 -3.66
C HIS A 123 6.57 -5.88 -4.82
N PHE A 124 6.59 -4.60 -5.15
CA PHE A 124 7.54 -4.07 -6.11
C PHE A 124 8.18 -2.79 -5.61
N VAL A 125 9.40 -2.54 -6.08
CA VAL A 125 10.24 -1.40 -5.74
C VAL A 125 10.55 -0.64 -7.01
N LEU A 126 10.53 0.69 -6.92
CA LEU A 126 10.98 1.60 -7.97
C LEU A 126 12.30 2.26 -7.52
N ASP A 127 12.86 3.17 -8.30
CA ASP A 127 14.06 3.92 -7.90
C ASP A 127 13.89 4.67 -6.56
N GLN A 128 12.66 5.03 -6.25
CA GLN A 128 12.28 5.71 -5.03
C GLN A 128 10.95 5.15 -4.53
N HIS A 129 10.68 5.32 -3.25
CA HIS A 129 9.35 5.04 -2.72
C HIS A 129 8.33 5.98 -3.36
N GLU A 130 7.21 5.43 -3.83
CA GLU A 130 6.20 6.17 -4.56
C GLU A 130 4.79 5.85 -4.10
N LEU A 131 3.86 6.74 -4.47
CA LEU A 131 2.44 6.42 -4.46
C LEU A 131 2.00 5.98 -5.86
N VAL A 132 1.27 4.88 -5.92
CA VAL A 132 0.72 4.28 -7.13
C VAL A 132 -0.78 4.05 -6.97
N TRP A 133 -1.49 3.94 -8.08
CA TRP A 133 -2.90 3.60 -8.09
C TRP A 133 -3.09 2.09 -8.16
N ALA A 134 -3.65 1.51 -7.09
CA ALA A 134 -3.99 0.09 -7.00
C ALA A 134 -5.50 -0.05 -6.81
N ASN A 135 -6.18 -0.74 -7.73
CA ASN A 135 -7.65 -0.84 -7.78
C ASN A 135 -8.34 0.53 -7.60
N GLY A 136 -7.77 1.57 -8.21
CA GLY A 136 -8.26 2.94 -8.12
C GLY A 136 -7.97 3.66 -6.79
N ALA A 137 -7.25 3.10 -5.82
CA ALA A 137 -6.84 3.82 -4.62
C ALA A 137 -5.33 4.11 -4.60
N LEU A 138 -4.94 5.25 -4.03
CA LEU A 138 -3.54 5.57 -3.80
C LEU A 138 -2.94 4.72 -2.68
N THR A 139 -1.93 3.95 -3.03
CA THR A 139 -1.19 3.05 -2.14
C THR A 139 0.31 3.25 -2.34
N GLU A 140 1.11 2.71 -1.44
CA GLU A 140 2.57 2.81 -1.55
C GLU A 140 3.19 1.69 -2.41
N THR A 141 4.31 2.00 -3.08
CA THR A 141 5.27 0.96 -3.50
C THR A 141 6.01 0.41 -2.28
N MET A 142 6.78 -0.68 -2.42
CA MET A 142 7.49 -1.21 -1.26
C MET A 142 8.62 -0.27 -0.81
N LEU A 143 8.51 0.26 0.42
CA LEU A 143 9.61 0.98 1.07
C LEU A 143 10.68 -0.04 1.51
N ALA A 144 11.80 -0.10 0.79
CA ALA A 144 12.87 -1.08 0.99
C ALA A 144 13.72 -0.80 2.26
N GLY A 145 13.07 -0.83 3.43
CA GLY A 145 13.70 -0.66 4.74
C GLY A 145 13.88 -1.97 5.52
N PRO A 146 14.50 -1.91 6.71
CA PRO A 146 14.74 -3.09 7.56
C PRO A 146 13.48 -3.91 7.88
N MET A 147 12.30 -3.26 7.95
CA MET A 147 11.03 -3.94 8.16
C MET A 147 10.52 -4.69 6.92
N ALA A 148 10.72 -4.14 5.72
CA ALA A 148 10.31 -4.79 4.48
C ALA A 148 11.16 -6.03 4.22
N LEU A 149 12.48 -5.94 4.44
CA LEU A 149 13.38 -7.08 4.34
C LEU A 149 13.00 -8.23 5.28
N LYS A 150 12.53 -7.96 6.49
CA LYS A 150 12.05 -9.02 7.41
C LYS A 150 10.81 -9.76 6.91
N ALA A 151 9.99 -9.11 6.07
CA ALA A 151 8.78 -9.71 5.51
C ALA A 151 9.09 -10.59 4.28
N LEU A 152 10.26 -10.41 3.67
CA LEU A 152 10.73 -11.15 2.51
C LEU A 152 11.50 -12.43 2.91
N GLY A 153 11.56 -13.38 1.98
CA GLY A 153 12.42 -14.56 2.14
C GLY A 153 13.90 -14.21 1.96
N ALA A 154 14.81 -15.02 2.50
CA ALA A 154 16.25 -14.77 2.42
C ALA A 154 16.77 -14.60 0.97
N ALA A 155 16.17 -15.29 0.00
CA ALA A 155 16.50 -15.14 -1.42
C ALA A 155 16.12 -13.75 -1.96
N GLN A 156 14.91 -13.28 -1.66
CA GLN A 156 14.40 -11.97 -2.08
C GLN A 156 15.19 -10.82 -1.42
N CYS A 157 15.57 -10.96 -0.15
CA CYS A 157 16.43 -9.98 0.51
C CYS A 157 17.80 -9.86 -0.18
N ARG A 158 18.41 -10.99 -0.55
CA ARG A 158 19.70 -10.99 -1.27
C ARG A 158 19.58 -10.34 -2.64
N GLU A 159 18.50 -10.61 -3.36
CA GLU A 159 18.26 -9.99 -4.66
C GLU A 159 18.10 -8.46 -4.54
N LEU A 160 17.28 -7.99 -3.59
CA LEU A 160 17.14 -6.56 -3.33
C LEU A 160 18.46 -5.90 -2.91
N ALA A 161 19.30 -6.57 -2.13
CA ALA A 161 20.62 -6.06 -1.75
C ALA A 161 21.59 -5.96 -2.95
N LEU A 162 21.44 -6.80 -3.97
CA LEU A 162 22.22 -6.67 -5.21
C LEU A 162 21.77 -5.47 -6.05
N ILE A 163 20.48 -5.14 -6.03
CA ILE A 163 19.90 -4.01 -6.78
C ILE A 163 20.11 -2.68 -6.04
N PHE A 164 19.94 -2.68 -4.72
CA PHE A 164 20.05 -1.54 -3.82
C PHE A 164 21.04 -1.86 -2.68
N PRO A 165 22.36 -1.85 -2.95
CA PRO A 165 23.38 -2.23 -1.98
C PRO A 165 23.39 -1.36 -0.71
N GLU A 166 22.88 -0.14 -0.80
CA GLU A 166 22.72 0.76 0.34
C GLU A 166 21.79 0.20 1.43
N ILE A 167 20.87 -0.72 1.11
CA ILE A 167 19.94 -1.30 2.09
C ILE A 167 20.68 -2.09 3.19
N GLU A 168 21.85 -2.65 2.87
CA GLU A 168 22.68 -3.37 3.84
C GLU A 168 23.51 -2.44 4.74
N MET A 169 23.60 -1.14 4.41
CA MET A 169 24.35 -0.18 5.20
C MET A 169 23.63 0.13 6.52
N PRO A 170 24.30 0.04 7.68
CA PRO A 170 23.68 0.34 8.98
C PRO A 170 23.11 1.76 9.09
N SER A 171 23.63 2.71 8.31
CA SER A 171 23.20 4.11 8.26
C SER A 171 22.05 4.36 7.29
N PHE A 172 21.67 3.38 6.45
CA PHE A 172 20.64 3.59 5.45
C PHE A 172 19.27 3.75 6.09
N THR A 173 18.66 4.89 5.80
CA THR A 173 17.29 5.20 6.21
C THR A 173 16.47 5.39 4.94
N PRO A 174 15.53 4.48 4.63
CA PRO A 174 14.72 4.62 3.43
C PRO A 174 13.82 5.86 3.55
N THR A 175 13.72 6.63 2.47
CA THR A 175 12.91 7.85 2.44
C THR A 175 11.52 7.52 1.89
N PRO A 176 10.45 7.71 2.68
CA PRO A 176 9.10 7.47 2.19
C PRO A 176 8.58 8.64 1.33
N ALA A 177 7.90 8.32 0.23
CA ALA A 177 7.15 9.25 -0.64
C ALA A 177 6.29 10.28 0.11
N ARG A 178 5.71 9.87 1.25
CA ARG A 178 4.88 10.69 2.11
C ARG A 178 5.14 10.38 3.57
N ARG A 179 4.76 11.29 4.45
CA ARG A 179 4.84 11.09 5.90
C ARG A 179 4.03 9.86 6.31
N ILE A 180 4.70 8.89 6.93
CA ILE A 180 4.07 7.74 7.56
C ILE A 180 3.62 8.16 8.96
N LEU A 181 2.33 8.05 9.23
CA LEU A 181 1.76 8.42 10.52
C LEU A 181 2.11 7.40 11.61
N LYS A 182 2.40 7.91 12.82
CA LYS A 182 2.59 7.10 14.02
C LYS A 182 1.26 6.52 14.49
N ARG A 183 1.32 5.43 15.27
CA ARG A 183 0.13 4.72 15.78
C ARG A 183 -0.92 5.64 16.43
N HIS A 184 -0.51 6.62 17.24
CA HIS A 184 -1.44 7.54 17.88
C HIS A 184 -2.04 8.55 16.90
N GLU A 185 -1.28 8.98 15.90
CA GLU A 185 -1.72 9.90 14.84
C GLU A 185 -2.75 9.22 13.93
N ASN A 186 -2.53 7.94 13.56
CA ASN A 186 -3.50 7.14 12.79
C ASN A 186 -4.89 7.16 13.44
N ARG A 187 -4.93 6.85 14.75
CA ARG A 187 -6.17 6.83 15.53
C ARG A 187 -6.81 8.21 15.61
N GLN A 188 -6.03 9.28 15.77
CA GLN A 188 -6.56 10.63 15.81
C GLN A 188 -7.12 11.06 14.45
N ALA A 189 -6.43 10.74 13.35
CA ALA A 189 -6.87 11.03 12.00
C ALA A 189 -8.23 10.38 11.72
N LEU A 190 -8.37 9.07 11.97
CA LEU A 190 -9.64 8.36 11.76
C LEU A 190 -10.77 8.92 12.61
N ARG A 191 -10.55 9.13 13.92
CA ARG A 191 -11.55 9.75 14.79
C ARG A 191 -12.02 11.11 14.30
N ARG A 192 -11.12 11.92 13.71
CA ARG A 192 -11.48 13.22 13.13
C ARG A 192 -12.30 13.04 11.85
N HIS A 193 -11.99 12.08 11.00
CA HIS A 193 -12.79 11.80 9.80
C HIS A 193 -14.21 11.34 10.16
N GLU A 194 -14.33 10.39 11.10
CA GLU A 194 -15.61 9.90 11.61
C GLU A 194 -16.43 11.03 12.25
N LYS A 195 -15.83 11.78 13.19
CA LYS A 195 -16.51 12.87 13.90
C LYS A 195 -17.04 13.96 12.96
N ASN A 196 -16.34 14.23 11.86
CA ASN A 196 -16.70 15.29 10.93
C ASN A 196 -17.42 14.77 9.68
N HIS A 197 -17.73 13.47 9.61
CA HIS A 197 -18.33 12.82 8.43
C HIS A 197 -17.57 13.14 7.14
N LYS A 198 -16.24 13.06 7.17
CA LYS A 198 -15.36 13.29 6.03
C LYS A 198 -14.73 11.99 5.56
N SER A 199 -14.57 11.87 4.24
CA SER A 199 -13.90 10.75 3.58
C SER A 199 -12.40 10.79 3.84
N LEU A 200 -11.77 9.61 3.92
CA LEU A 200 -10.31 9.50 4.04
C LEU A 200 -9.59 9.93 2.76
N TYR A 201 -10.31 9.86 1.65
CA TYR A 201 -9.90 10.35 0.35
C TYR A 201 -10.92 11.35 -0.19
N ASP A 202 -10.47 12.59 -0.38
CA ASP A 202 -11.29 13.75 -0.73
C ASP A 202 -10.62 14.57 -1.85
N LYS A 203 -9.63 14.01 -2.56
CA LYS A 203 -8.88 14.74 -3.57
C LYS A 203 -9.84 15.25 -4.63
N VAL A 204 -10.12 16.56 -4.54
CA VAL A 204 -10.78 17.33 -5.57
C VAL A 204 -9.83 17.25 -6.75
N SER A 205 -10.26 16.65 -7.85
CA SER A 205 -9.51 16.66 -9.10
C SER A 205 -8.98 18.09 -9.30
N ALA A 206 -7.66 18.22 -9.45
CA ALA A 206 -7.09 19.51 -9.83
C ALA A 206 -7.76 19.90 -11.15
N SER A 207 -8.61 20.93 -11.07
CA SER A 207 -9.21 21.61 -12.21
C SER A 207 -8.14 22.30 -13.04
#